data_AF-A0AA88RYV4-F1
#
_entry.id   AF-A0AA88RYV4-F1
#
_cell.length_a   1.000
_cell.length_b   1.000
_cell.length_c   1.000
_cell.angle_alpha   90.00
_cell.angle_beta   90.00
_cell.angle_gamma   90.00
#
_symmetry.space_group_name_H-M   'P 1'
#
loop_
_entity.id
_entity.type
_entity.pdbx_description
1 polymer ?
#
loop_
_entity_poly.entity_id
_entity_poly.type
_entity_poly.pdbx_seq_one_letter_code
_entity_poly.pdbx_strand_id
1 'polypeptide(L)'
;MVAKSTYEDLRRQRVEENKKRMEDLHLPMLSQSIKQSSSPKPSPMKRTTPRIARKEIVEVRRSSRVANLPAPVYKEIVTYERFDFPRRIYNYKRRDLSDRVYASDAARGIATEKAEELESSLGDEFPTFVKPMLQSHVTGGFWLGLPRYFCTRNLPRRDETVTLVDEEGEEYPTVYLAGKNGLSGGWRGFSLAHELVDGDALVFQLIQRTVFKVYIIRVNGSEEEN
;
A
#
# COMPACT_ATOMS: atom_id res chain seq x y z
N MET A 1 -13.22 62.24 -14.30
CA MET A 1 -13.11 61.79 -12.90
C MET A 1 -13.62 60.35 -12.82
N VAL A 2 -12.74 59.37 -12.66
CA VAL A 2 -13.13 57.93 -12.64
C VAL A 2 -13.41 57.54 -11.19
N ALA A 3 -14.66 57.18 -10.90
CA ALA A 3 -15.08 56.70 -9.60
C ALA A 3 -14.36 55.37 -9.29
N LYS A 4 -13.60 55.36 -8.18
CA LYS A 4 -13.03 54.12 -7.64
C LYS A 4 -14.20 53.30 -7.10
N SER A 5 -14.60 52.24 -7.80
CA SER A 5 -15.53 51.28 -7.22
C SER A 5 -14.92 50.73 -5.93
N THR A 6 -15.69 50.78 -4.86
CA THR A 6 -15.26 50.31 -3.55
C THR A 6 -14.98 48.81 -3.67
N TYR A 7 -13.86 48.32 -3.13
CA TYR A 7 -13.46 46.91 -3.20
C TYR A 7 -14.60 45.95 -2.81
N GLU A 8 -15.46 46.37 -1.88
CA GLU A 8 -16.66 45.63 -1.47
C GLU A 8 -17.69 45.42 -2.58
N ASP A 9 -17.82 46.36 -3.53
CA ASP A 9 -18.76 46.25 -4.65
C ASP A 9 -18.30 45.20 -5.66
N LEU A 10 -17.00 45.20 -6.00
CA LEU A 10 -16.39 44.17 -6.87
C LEU A 10 -16.42 42.79 -6.22
N ARG A 11 -16.34 42.73 -4.89
CA ARG A 11 -16.47 41.47 -4.14
C ARG A 11 -17.91 40.95 -4.19
N ARG A 12 -18.92 41.82 -3.99
CA ARG A 12 -20.33 41.44 -4.10
C ARG A 12 -20.68 40.94 -5.51
N GLN A 13 -20.23 41.65 -6.53
CA GLN A 13 -20.47 41.26 -7.93
C GLN A 13 -19.92 39.86 -8.26
N ARG A 14 -18.71 39.54 -7.78
CA ARG A 14 -18.13 38.18 -7.93
C ARG A 14 -18.91 37.10 -7.20
N VAL A 15 -19.46 37.42 -6.02
CA VAL A 15 -20.28 36.48 -5.25
C VAL A 15 -21.61 36.21 -5.97
N GLU A 16 -22.23 37.25 -6.51
CA GLU A 16 -23.47 37.14 -7.29
C GLU A 16 -23.27 36.35 -8.59
N GLU A 17 -22.18 36.62 -9.32
CA GLU A 17 -21.82 35.87 -10.53
C GLU A 17 -21.59 34.39 -10.22
N ASN A 18 -20.85 34.07 -9.15
CA ASN A 18 -20.64 32.69 -8.72
C ASN A 18 -21.95 32.01 -8.31
N LYS A 19 -22.85 32.73 -7.64
CA LYS A 19 -24.16 32.21 -7.27
C LYS A 19 -24.98 31.85 -8.52
N LYS A 20 -25.02 32.74 -9.51
CA LYS A 20 -25.69 32.49 -10.78
C LYS A 20 -25.10 31.28 -11.52
N ARG A 21 -23.77 31.18 -11.59
CA ARG A 21 -23.10 30.00 -12.16
C ARG A 21 -23.47 28.70 -11.44
N MET A 22 -23.66 28.73 -10.11
CA MET A 22 -24.10 27.54 -9.38
C MET A 22 -25.56 27.17 -9.66
N GLU A 23 -26.42 28.16 -9.87
CA GLU A 23 -27.82 27.98 -10.27
C GLU A 23 -27.91 27.42 -11.71
N ASP A 24 -27.13 27.97 -12.65
CA ASP A 24 -27.03 27.50 -14.04
C ASP A 24 -26.53 26.04 -14.14
N LEU A 25 -25.73 25.59 -13.16
CA LEU A 25 -25.28 24.19 -13.04
C LEU A 25 -26.22 23.30 -12.21
N HIS A 26 -27.35 23.84 -11.76
CA HIS A 26 -28.38 23.13 -10.98
C HIS A 26 -27.84 22.46 -9.70
N LEU A 27 -26.69 22.93 -9.19
CA LEU A 27 -26.00 22.37 -8.03
C LEU A 27 -26.86 22.35 -6.75
N PRO A 28 -27.68 23.38 -6.45
CA PRO A 28 -28.55 23.34 -5.28
C PRO A 28 -29.55 22.18 -5.32
N MET A 29 -30.13 21.88 -6.49
CA MET A 29 -31.09 20.78 -6.64
C MET A 29 -30.41 19.42 -6.51
N LEU A 30 -29.22 19.27 -7.10
CA LEU A 30 -28.39 18.06 -6.95
C LEU A 30 -28.00 17.82 -5.48
N SER A 31 -27.70 18.88 -4.73
CA SER A 31 -27.37 18.75 -3.30
C SER A 31 -28.57 18.30 -2.45
N GLN A 32 -29.78 18.67 -2.85
CA GLN A 32 -31.02 18.28 -2.16
C GLN A 32 -31.39 16.83 -2.49
N SER A 33 -31.22 16.38 -3.74
CA SER A 33 -31.50 15.00 -4.13
C SER A 33 -30.58 14.00 -3.42
N ILE A 34 -29.30 14.34 -3.19
CA ILE A 34 -28.37 13.53 -2.39
C ILE A 34 -28.79 13.43 -0.92
N LYS A 35 -29.44 14.47 -0.37
CA LYS A 35 -29.93 14.45 1.01
C LYS A 35 -31.25 13.68 1.16
N GLN A 36 -32.05 13.63 0.10
CA GLN A 36 -33.32 12.90 0.07
C GLN A 36 -33.14 11.41 -0.23
N SER A 37 -32.07 11.01 -0.92
CA SER A 37 -31.71 9.61 -1.02
C SER A 37 -31.25 9.12 0.35
N SER A 38 -32.03 8.21 0.93
CA SER A 38 -31.67 7.56 2.19
C SER A 38 -30.37 6.78 1.98
N SER A 39 -29.26 7.32 2.48
CA SER A 39 -28.02 6.56 2.56
C SER A 39 -28.30 5.28 3.36
N PRO A 40 -27.92 4.08 2.89
CA PRO A 40 -27.94 2.91 3.74
C PRO A 40 -27.15 3.23 5.02
N LYS A 41 -27.72 2.85 6.17
CA LYS A 41 -27.12 3.09 7.49
C LYS A 41 -25.62 2.76 7.45
N PRO A 42 -24.74 3.57 8.06
CA PRO A 42 -23.33 3.22 8.13
C PRO A 42 -23.21 1.83 8.73
N SER A 43 -22.50 0.95 8.02
CA SER A 43 -22.23 -0.40 8.51
C SER A 43 -21.55 -0.30 9.88
N PRO A 44 -21.93 -1.17 10.84
CA PRO A 44 -21.34 -1.12 12.18
C PRO A 44 -19.82 -1.23 12.04
N MET A 45 -19.10 -0.26 12.61
CA MET A 45 -17.63 -0.26 12.64
C MET A 45 -17.15 -1.65 13.04
N LYS A 46 -16.29 -2.27 12.21
CA LYS A 46 -15.61 -3.52 12.57
C LYS A 46 -14.93 -3.32 13.92
N ARG A 47 -15.30 -4.15 14.90
CA ARG A 47 -14.62 -4.21 16.20
C ARG A 47 -13.18 -4.65 15.97
N THR A 48 -12.24 -3.75 16.22
CA THR A 48 -10.81 -4.06 16.29
C THR A 48 -10.55 -4.83 17.58
N THR A 49 -9.78 -5.91 17.48
CA THR A 49 -9.37 -6.69 18.66
C THR A 49 -8.33 -5.92 19.47
N PRO A 50 -8.38 -5.98 20.82
CA PRO A 50 -7.39 -5.30 21.65
C PRO A 50 -6.06 -6.02 21.51
N ARG A 51 -5.04 -5.27 21.08
CA ARG A 51 -3.65 -5.72 21.01
C ARG A 51 -3.06 -5.67 22.42
N ILE A 52 -2.11 -6.56 22.72
CA ILE A 52 -1.39 -6.57 24.01
C ILE A 52 -0.60 -5.27 24.09
N ALA A 53 -0.86 -4.48 25.14
CA ALA A 53 -0.46 -3.09 25.24
C ALA A 53 0.74 -2.92 26.17
N ARG A 54 1.83 -2.33 25.66
CA ARG A 54 2.69 -1.50 26.50
C ARG A 54 2.15 -0.07 26.43
N LYS A 55 2.00 0.56 27.59
CA LYS A 55 1.49 1.92 27.72
C LYS A 55 2.66 2.88 27.69
N GLU A 56 2.69 3.76 26.71
CA GLU A 56 3.67 4.83 26.62
C GLU A 56 2.95 6.17 26.58
N ILE A 57 3.41 7.11 27.39
CA ILE A 57 2.85 8.45 27.49
C ILE A 57 3.56 9.30 26.43
N VAL A 58 2.86 9.67 25.36
CA VAL A 58 3.43 10.47 24.27
C VAL A 58 2.68 11.79 24.12
N GLU A 59 3.42 12.88 23.98
CA GLU A 59 2.86 14.21 23.72
C GLU A 59 2.19 14.26 22.35
N VAL A 60 0.94 14.75 22.30
CA VAL A 60 0.19 14.86 21.06
C VAL A 60 0.78 15.97 20.18
N ARG A 61 1.39 15.60 19.04
CA ARG A 61 1.96 16.55 18.07
C ARG A 61 0.86 17.41 17.43
N ARG A 62 0.89 18.72 17.69
CA ARG A 62 -0.02 19.73 17.09
C ARG A 62 0.70 20.54 16.02
N SER A 63 -0.05 21.17 15.12
CA SER A 63 0.51 22.05 14.08
C SER A 63 1.23 23.24 14.69
N SER A 64 2.42 23.60 14.17
CA SER A 64 3.29 24.67 14.64
C SER A 64 2.81 26.10 14.37
N ARG A 65 1.52 26.30 14.06
CA ARG A 65 0.96 27.64 13.83
C ARG A 65 0.28 28.11 15.12
N VAL A 66 0.80 29.22 15.66
CA VAL A 66 0.30 30.11 16.73
C VAL A 66 0.88 29.87 18.13
N ALA A 67 1.42 30.98 18.69
CA ALA A 67 2.35 31.08 19.81
C ALA A 67 1.73 31.01 21.23
N ASN A 68 0.53 30.46 21.40
CA ASN A 68 -0.08 30.28 22.73
C ASN A 68 -0.68 28.87 22.83
N LEU A 69 0.16 27.89 23.21
CA LEU A 69 -0.29 26.52 23.47
C LEU A 69 -0.64 26.38 24.96
N PRO A 70 -1.85 25.90 25.32
CA PRO A 70 -2.12 25.44 26.69
C PRO A 70 -1.29 24.20 27.03
N ALA A 71 -1.24 23.83 28.32
CA ALA A 71 -0.46 22.72 28.85
C ALA A 71 -0.57 21.44 27.98
N PRO A 72 0.55 20.72 27.76
CA PRO A 72 0.60 19.56 26.87
C PRO A 72 -0.43 18.51 27.28
N VAL A 73 -1.28 18.11 26.33
CA VAL A 73 -2.25 17.04 26.52
C VAL A 73 -1.58 15.73 26.18
N TYR A 74 -1.32 14.93 27.20
CA TYR A 74 -0.79 13.58 27.07
C TYR A 74 -1.90 12.61 26.65
N LYS A 75 -1.59 11.71 25.73
CA LYS A 75 -2.49 10.60 25.36
C LYS A 75 -1.71 9.30 25.50
N GLU A 76 -2.28 8.32 26.18
CA GLU A 76 -1.75 6.95 26.14
C GLU A 76 -1.88 6.44 24.71
N ILE A 77 -0.74 6.15 24.07
CA ILE A 77 -0.68 5.53 22.74
C ILE A 77 -0.07 4.15 22.93
N VAL A 78 -0.71 3.14 22.34
CA VAL A 78 -0.18 1.77 22.32
C VAL A 78 0.88 1.69 21.23
N THR A 79 2.15 1.65 21.62
CA THR A 79 3.30 1.44 20.72
C THR A 79 3.64 -0.06 20.64
N TYR A 80 4.02 -0.53 19.45
CA TYR A 80 4.52 -1.89 19.21
C TYR A 80 6.02 -1.76 18.90
N GLU A 81 6.85 -2.68 19.40
CA GLU A 81 8.22 -2.87 18.88
C GLU A 81 8.10 -3.34 17.43
N ARG A 82 8.02 -2.38 16.51
CA ARG A 82 8.21 -2.61 15.08
C ARG A 82 9.68 -2.36 14.83
N PHE A 83 10.35 -3.21 14.04
CA PHE A 83 11.66 -2.84 13.52
C PHE A 83 11.48 -1.52 12.77
N ASP A 84 12.09 -0.46 13.30
CA ASP A 84 12.11 0.84 12.64
C ASP A 84 13.04 0.71 11.44
N PHE A 85 12.46 0.34 10.29
CA PHE A 85 13.16 0.45 9.03
C PHE A 85 13.54 1.92 8.88
N PRO A 86 14.83 2.26 8.72
CA PRO A 86 15.18 3.61 8.33
C PRO A 86 14.38 3.91 7.08
N ARG A 87 13.52 4.94 7.15
CA ARG A 87 12.83 5.43 5.96
C ARG A 87 13.94 5.90 5.03
N ARG A 88 14.40 5.04 4.12
CA ARG A 88 15.20 5.47 2.97
C ARG A 88 14.31 6.49 2.27
N ILE A 89 14.67 7.77 2.41
CA ILE A 89 13.95 8.88 1.80
C ILE A 89 14.27 8.78 0.31
N TYR A 90 13.52 7.96 -0.40
CA TYR A 90 13.49 8.00 -1.84
C TYR A 90 12.81 9.31 -2.21
N ASN A 91 13.57 10.25 -2.79
CA ASN A 91 13.01 11.49 -3.32
C ASN A 91 11.79 11.16 -4.17
N TYR A 92 10.63 11.65 -3.74
CA TYR A 92 9.35 11.40 -4.38
C TYR A 92 9.27 12.26 -5.66
N LYS A 93 10.07 11.92 -6.68
CA LYS A 93 9.73 12.32 -8.05
C LYS A 93 8.35 11.72 -8.31
N ARG A 94 7.42 12.53 -8.85
CA ARG A 94 6.10 12.04 -9.30
C ARG A 94 6.36 10.73 -10.05
N ARG A 95 5.66 9.66 -9.64
CA ARG A 95 5.80 8.32 -10.24
C ARG A 95 5.75 8.49 -11.75
N ASP A 96 6.87 8.27 -12.42
CA ASP A 96 6.86 8.25 -13.87
C ASP A 96 6.08 7.00 -14.26
N LEU A 97 4.86 7.21 -14.73
CA LEU A 97 3.99 6.12 -15.16
C LEU A 97 4.26 5.76 -16.63
N SER A 98 5.21 6.45 -17.28
CA SER A 98 5.58 6.24 -18.68
C SER A 98 6.32 4.91 -18.86
N ASP A 99 7.05 4.45 -17.84
CA ASP A 99 7.78 3.16 -17.86
C ASP A 99 6.88 1.95 -17.58
N ARG A 100 5.54 2.11 -17.65
CA ARG A 100 4.62 0.99 -17.45
C ARG A 100 4.57 0.09 -18.68
N VAL A 101 5.52 -0.83 -18.75
CA VAL A 101 5.49 -1.96 -19.67
C VAL A 101 4.61 -3.06 -19.06
N TYR A 102 3.62 -3.51 -19.83
CA TYR A 102 2.80 -4.66 -19.48
C TYR A 102 3.28 -5.87 -20.28
N ALA A 103 3.51 -6.98 -19.61
CA ALA A 103 3.76 -8.25 -20.28
C ALA A 103 2.50 -8.72 -21.02
N SER A 104 2.69 -9.42 -22.14
CA SER A 104 1.61 -10.10 -22.84
C SER A 104 1.06 -11.24 -21.98
N ASP A 105 -0.22 -11.58 -22.14
CA ASP A 105 -0.82 -12.66 -21.35
C ASP A 105 -0.16 -14.02 -21.63
N ALA A 106 0.33 -14.24 -22.85
CA ALA A 106 1.11 -15.43 -23.19
C ALA A 106 2.42 -15.50 -22.40
N ALA A 107 3.17 -14.38 -22.30
CA ALA A 107 4.42 -14.35 -21.55
C ALA A 107 4.18 -14.54 -20.04
N ARG A 108 3.11 -13.94 -19.50
CA ARG A 108 2.68 -14.17 -18.10
C ARG A 108 2.35 -15.64 -17.84
N GLY A 109 1.66 -16.28 -18.78
CA GLY A 109 1.33 -17.70 -18.72
C GLY A 109 2.59 -18.56 -18.63
N ILE A 110 3.55 -18.35 -19.53
CA ILE A 110 4.83 -19.09 -19.57
C ILE A 110 5.61 -18.92 -18.26
N ALA A 111 5.73 -17.69 -17.75
CA ALA A 111 6.44 -17.44 -16.50
C ALA A 111 5.75 -18.10 -15.30
N THR A 112 4.43 -18.11 -15.28
CA THR A 112 3.64 -18.75 -14.22
C THR A 112 3.77 -20.27 -14.27
N GLU A 113 3.68 -20.86 -15.46
CA GLU A 113 3.85 -22.31 -15.68
C GLU A 113 5.24 -22.77 -15.22
N LYS A 114 6.31 -22.08 -15.62
CA LYS A 114 7.68 -22.36 -15.13
C LYS A 114 7.80 -22.24 -13.61
N ALA A 115 7.11 -21.28 -12.99
CA ALA A 115 7.10 -21.13 -11.54
C ALA A 115 6.35 -22.28 -10.84
N GLU A 116 5.27 -22.79 -11.43
CA GLU A 116 4.53 -23.96 -10.93
C GLU A 116 5.33 -25.27 -11.09
N GLU A 117 6.08 -25.41 -12.19
CA GLU A 117 7.04 -26.50 -12.38
C GLU A 117 8.14 -26.47 -11.31
N LEU A 118 8.70 -25.28 -11.04
CA LEU A 118 9.69 -25.10 -9.98
C LEU A 118 9.08 -25.39 -8.61
N GLU A 119 7.88 -24.90 -8.30
CA GLU A 119 7.16 -25.24 -7.07
C GLU A 119 7.04 -26.76 -6.88
N SER A 120 6.65 -27.47 -7.94
CA SER A 120 6.50 -28.94 -7.93
C SER A 120 7.82 -29.67 -7.68
N SER A 121 8.95 -29.07 -8.09
CA SER A 121 10.29 -29.64 -7.89
C SER A 121 10.86 -29.45 -6.47
N LEU A 122 10.37 -28.46 -5.72
CA LEU A 122 10.88 -28.11 -4.38
C LEU A 122 10.45 -29.10 -3.28
N GLY A 123 9.51 -29.99 -3.57
CA GLY A 123 8.99 -31.00 -2.63
C GLY A 123 8.07 -30.45 -1.55
N ASP A 124 7.53 -31.35 -0.71
CA ASP A 124 6.48 -31.03 0.27
C ASP A 124 6.99 -30.67 1.68
N GLU A 125 8.30 -30.53 1.87
CA GLU A 125 8.89 -30.27 3.19
C GLU A 125 8.47 -28.91 3.76
N PHE A 126 8.39 -27.90 2.89
CA PHE A 126 8.06 -26.53 3.26
C PHE A 126 6.82 -26.05 2.50
N PRO A 127 5.89 -25.31 3.14
CA PRO A 127 4.75 -24.75 2.43
C PRO A 127 5.19 -23.74 1.37
N THR A 128 4.74 -23.95 0.14
CA THR A 128 5.00 -23.08 -1.01
C THR A 128 3.74 -22.40 -1.55
N PHE A 129 3.93 -21.34 -2.34
CA PHE A 129 2.93 -20.85 -3.28
C PHE A 129 3.59 -20.03 -4.40
N VAL A 130 3.00 -20.08 -5.59
CA VAL A 130 3.36 -19.20 -6.72
C VAL A 130 2.59 -17.87 -6.65
N LYS A 131 3.27 -16.79 -7.00
CA LYS A 131 2.69 -15.45 -7.08
C LYS A 131 3.16 -14.71 -8.34
N PRO A 132 2.27 -14.56 -9.35
CA PRO A 132 2.54 -13.69 -10.49
C PRO A 132 2.58 -12.21 -10.09
N MET A 133 3.54 -11.47 -10.63
CA MET A 133 3.70 -10.03 -10.45
C MET A 133 2.81 -9.25 -11.38
N LEU A 134 2.15 -8.25 -10.80
CA LEU A 134 1.35 -7.28 -11.49
C LEU A 134 2.00 -5.91 -11.31
N GLN A 135 1.73 -4.99 -12.22
CA GLN A 135 2.23 -3.61 -12.14
C GLN A 135 1.95 -2.90 -10.80
N SER A 136 0.84 -3.25 -10.12
CA SER A 136 0.51 -2.72 -8.79
C SER A 136 1.47 -3.20 -7.70
N HIS A 137 2.03 -4.40 -7.85
CA HIS A 137 3.00 -4.99 -6.93
C HIS A 137 4.39 -4.38 -7.11
N VAL A 138 4.81 -4.05 -8.34
CA VAL A 138 6.23 -3.74 -8.65
C VAL A 138 6.53 -2.29 -9.07
N THR A 139 5.56 -1.50 -9.53
CA THR A 139 5.84 -0.14 -10.04
C THR A 139 5.01 0.95 -9.35
N GLY A 140 3.75 0.63 -9.04
CA GLY A 140 2.79 1.63 -8.57
C GLY A 140 2.60 1.67 -7.04
N GLY A 141 2.13 0.56 -6.49
CA GLY A 141 1.65 0.49 -5.11
C GLY A 141 2.67 -0.09 -4.14
N PHE A 142 3.52 -1.00 -4.61
CA PHE A 142 4.45 -1.77 -3.78
C PHE A 142 3.75 -2.39 -2.55
N TRP A 143 2.60 -2.99 -2.83
CA TRP A 143 1.86 -3.80 -1.87
C TRP A 143 1.62 -5.16 -2.50
N LEU A 144 2.02 -6.24 -1.81
CA LEU A 144 1.89 -7.60 -2.30
C LEU A 144 0.86 -8.35 -1.49
N GLY A 145 -0.30 -8.63 -2.09
CA GLY A 145 -1.32 -9.49 -1.48
C GLY A 145 -0.92 -10.96 -1.58
N LEU A 146 -0.92 -11.65 -0.44
CA LEU A 146 -0.61 -13.08 -0.33
C LEU A 146 -1.89 -13.93 -0.34
N PRO A 147 -1.83 -15.20 -0.76
CA PRO A 147 -2.98 -16.09 -0.72
C PRO A 147 -3.54 -16.23 0.71
N ARG A 148 -4.86 -16.02 0.84
CA ARG A 148 -5.52 -16.03 2.16
C ARG A 148 -5.37 -17.37 2.87
N TYR A 149 -5.53 -18.48 2.15
CA TYR A 149 -5.41 -19.82 2.71
C TYR A 149 -4.03 -20.06 3.31
N PHE A 150 -2.99 -19.63 2.58
CA PHE A 150 -1.59 -19.76 2.99
C PHE A 150 -1.33 -18.95 4.27
N CYS A 151 -1.75 -17.69 4.27
CA CYS A 151 -1.62 -16.80 5.43
C CYS A 151 -2.27 -17.39 6.69
N THR A 152 -3.50 -17.89 6.57
CA THR A 152 -4.23 -18.40 7.74
C THR A 152 -3.64 -19.66 8.35
N ARG A 153 -2.95 -20.49 7.54
CA ARG A 153 -2.39 -21.77 7.96
C ARG A 153 -0.96 -21.63 8.48
N ASN A 154 -0.15 -20.81 7.80
CA ASN A 154 1.30 -20.82 7.96
C ASN A 154 1.86 -19.54 8.60
N LEU A 155 1.16 -18.41 8.52
CA LEU A 155 1.70 -17.11 8.94
C LEU A 155 1.16 -16.63 10.30
N PRO A 156 1.90 -15.70 10.97
CA PRO A 156 1.47 -15.11 12.23
C PRO A 156 0.12 -14.39 12.13
N ARG A 157 -0.67 -14.45 13.21
CA ARG A 157 -1.97 -13.74 13.29
C ARG A 157 -1.85 -12.24 13.56
N ARG A 158 -0.64 -11.73 13.75
CA ARG A 158 -0.35 -10.32 14.06
C ARG A 158 0.58 -9.75 13.01
N ASP A 159 0.56 -8.43 12.88
CA ASP A 159 1.52 -7.73 12.01
C ASP A 159 2.93 -8.01 12.56
N GLU A 160 3.81 -8.52 11.70
CA GLU A 160 5.14 -8.99 12.08
C GLU A 160 6.12 -8.71 10.94
N THR A 161 7.41 -8.68 11.24
CA THR A 161 8.44 -8.59 10.21
C THR A 161 8.66 -9.98 9.62
N VAL A 162 8.65 -10.06 8.30
CA VAL A 162 8.92 -11.27 7.53
C VAL A 162 10.12 -11.02 6.64
N THR A 163 11.12 -11.89 6.71
CA THR A 163 12.33 -11.80 5.90
C THR A 163 12.14 -12.55 4.60
N LEU A 164 12.46 -11.89 3.47
CA LEU A 164 12.57 -12.52 2.17
C LEU A 164 14.05 -12.79 1.91
N VAL A 165 14.39 -14.04 1.63
CA VAL A 165 15.74 -14.48 1.27
C VAL A 165 15.73 -14.79 -0.21
N ASP A 166 16.60 -14.16 -0.98
CA ASP A 166 16.73 -14.44 -2.41
C ASP A 166 17.52 -15.73 -2.67
N GLU A 167 17.83 -15.99 -3.94
CA GLU A 167 18.59 -17.16 -4.38
C GLU A 167 20.08 -17.09 -3.97
N GLU A 168 20.62 -15.88 -3.82
CA GLU A 168 22.00 -15.60 -3.40
C GLU A 168 22.17 -15.68 -1.86
N GLY A 169 21.06 -15.71 -1.12
CA GLY A 169 21.03 -15.76 0.34
C GLY A 169 20.95 -14.40 1.02
N GLU A 170 20.75 -13.32 0.27
CA GLU A 170 20.61 -11.98 0.81
C GLU A 170 19.23 -11.77 1.43
N GLU A 171 19.22 -11.10 2.58
CA GLU A 171 18.03 -10.94 3.41
C GLU A 171 17.37 -9.57 3.24
N TYR A 172 16.09 -9.59 2.88
CA TYR A 172 15.26 -8.41 2.69
C TYR A 172 14.10 -8.42 3.70
N PRO A 173 14.22 -7.69 4.81
CA PRO A 173 13.16 -7.63 5.80
C PRO A 173 11.96 -6.81 5.31
N THR A 174 10.77 -7.38 5.43
CA THR A 174 9.50 -6.79 4.99
C THR A 174 8.45 -6.82 6.10
N VAL A 175 7.43 -5.97 5.97
CA VAL A 175 6.34 -5.86 6.95
C VAL A 175 5.15 -6.65 6.45
N TYR A 176 4.84 -7.74 7.14
CA TYR A 176 3.61 -8.49 6.94
C TYR A 176 2.45 -7.87 7.73
N LEU A 177 1.33 -7.65 7.05
CA LEU A 177 0.09 -7.14 7.63
C LEU A 177 -0.92 -8.27 7.73
N ALA A 178 -1.05 -8.88 8.92
CA ALA A 178 -1.94 -10.02 9.13
C ALA A 178 -3.42 -9.66 8.88
N GLY A 179 -3.82 -8.43 9.21
CA GLY A 179 -5.18 -7.96 8.94
C GLY A 179 -5.52 -7.78 7.46
N LYS A 180 -4.51 -7.73 6.59
CA LYS A 180 -4.64 -7.52 5.13
C LYS A 180 -4.08 -8.66 4.29
N ASN A 181 -3.50 -9.69 4.91
CA ASN A 181 -2.84 -10.82 4.25
C ASN A 181 -1.84 -10.37 3.18
N GLY A 182 -0.88 -9.49 3.51
CA GLY A 182 0.02 -8.97 2.49
C GLY A 182 1.29 -8.33 3.05
N LEU A 183 2.30 -8.25 2.18
CA LEU A 183 3.56 -7.56 2.44
C LEU A 183 3.41 -6.08 2.04
N SER A 184 4.02 -5.20 2.84
CA SER A 184 3.88 -3.75 2.71
C SER A 184 5.24 -3.05 2.77
N GLY A 185 5.62 -2.47 3.91
CA GLY A 185 6.95 -1.90 4.09
C GLY A 185 8.04 -2.92 3.76
N GLY A 186 9.15 -2.47 3.16
CA GLY A 186 10.25 -3.35 2.73
C GLY A 186 10.02 -4.03 1.37
N TRP A 187 8.78 -4.35 0.97
CA TRP A 187 8.51 -5.00 -0.33
C TRP A 187 9.04 -4.18 -1.52
N ARG A 188 8.85 -2.85 -1.48
CA ARG A 188 9.45 -1.95 -2.48
C ARG A 188 10.96 -2.10 -2.62
N GLY A 189 11.65 -2.29 -1.50
CA GLY A 189 13.11 -2.46 -1.49
C GLY A 189 13.50 -3.73 -2.24
N PHE A 190 12.84 -4.84 -1.92
CA PHE A 190 13.02 -6.13 -2.59
C PHE A 190 12.70 -6.03 -4.09
N SER A 191 11.54 -5.48 -4.46
CA SER A 191 11.15 -5.38 -5.88
C SER A 191 12.12 -4.55 -6.71
N LEU A 192 12.71 -3.49 -6.13
CA LEU A 192 13.68 -2.66 -6.83
C LEU A 192 15.08 -3.28 -6.86
N ALA A 193 15.49 -3.97 -5.80
CA ALA A 193 16.78 -4.66 -5.75
C ALA A 193 16.87 -5.75 -6.82
N HIS A 194 15.75 -6.45 -7.07
CA HIS A 194 15.66 -7.47 -8.11
C HIS A 194 15.02 -6.94 -9.40
N GLU A 195 14.82 -5.64 -9.59
CA GLU A 195 14.25 -5.09 -10.84
C GLU A 195 12.99 -5.85 -11.34
N LEU A 196 12.08 -6.19 -10.42
CA LEU A 196 10.90 -6.99 -10.75
C LEU A 196 9.99 -6.20 -11.70
N VAL A 197 9.47 -6.89 -12.71
CA VAL A 197 8.55 -6.30 -13.70
C VAL A 197 7.19 -6.99 -13.71
N ASP A 198 6.22 -6.38 -14.40
CA ASP A 198 4.93 -7.01 -14.63
C ASP A 198 5.11 -8.27 -15.48
N GLY A 199 4.52 -9.37 -15.02
CA GLY A 199 4.60 -10.68 -15.64
C GLY A 199 5.68 -11.61 -15.10
N ASP A 200 6.64 -11.12 -14.32
CA ASP A 200 7.52 -12.01 -13.55
C ASP A 200 6.67 -12.87 -12.59
N ALA A 201 7.13 -14.08 -12.27
CA ALA A 201 6.47 -14.96 -11.31
C ALA A 201 7.45 -15.32 -10.18
N LEU A 202 6.97 -15.30 -8.93
CA LEU A 202 7.80 -15.63 -7.78
C LEU A 202 7.25 -16.86 -7.09
N VAL A 203 8.14 -17.76 -6.69
CA VAL A 203 7.81 -18.90 -5.82
C VAL A 203 8.27 -18.57 -4.41
N PHE A 204 7.33 -18.56 -3.48
CA PHE A 204 7.60 -18.31 -2.06
C PHE A 204 7.60 -19.63 -1.32
N GLN A 205 8.73 -20.00 -0.73
CA GLN A 205 8.88 -21.18 0.12
C GLN A 205 9.09 -20.74 1.58
N LEU A 206 8.22 -21.14 2.48
CA LEU A 206 8.31 -20.77 3.90
C LEU A 206 9.24 -21.71 4.66
N ILE A 207 10.53 -21.38 4.71
CA ILE A 207 11.57 -22.18 5.36
C ILE A 207 11.55 -22.06 6.90
N GLN A 208 11.06 -20.94 7.43
CA GLN A 208 10.85 -20.73 8.86
C GLN A 208 9.58 -19.90 9.09
N ARG A 209 9.10 -19.81 10.33
CA ARG A 209 7.83 -19.13 10.69
C ARG A 209 7.66 -17.72 10.10
N THR A 210 8.73 -16.97 9.91
CA THR A 210 8.73 -15.61 9.36
C THR A 210 9.80 -15.40 8.29
N VAL A 211 10.30 -16.47 7.66
CA VAL A 211 11.35 -16.39 6.63
C VAL A 211 10.88 -17.13 5.39
N PHE A 212 10.77 -16.40 4.29
CA PHE A 212 10.53 -16.96 2.97
C PHE A 212 11.82 -17.01 2.18
N LYS A 213 12.13 -18.16 1.59
CA LYS A 213 13.01 -18.23 0.44
C LYS A 213 12.20 -17.91 -0.82
N VAL A 214 12.73 -17.06 -1.67
CA VAL A 214 12.03 -16.52 -2.84
C VAL A 214 12.81 -16.84 -4.10
N TYR A 215 12.16 -17.53 -5.02
CA TYR A 215 12.70 -17.84 -6.35
C TYR A 215 12.04 -16.94 -7.39
N ILE A 216 12.80 -16.41 -8.35
CA ILE A 216 12.32 -15.40 -9.30
C ILE A 216 12.38 -15.94 -10.72
N ILE A 217 11.21 -16.16 -11.32
CA ILE A 217 11.07 -16.54 -12.73
C ILE A 217 10.76 -15.29 -13.55
N ARG A 218 11.68 -14.95 -14.47
CA ARG A 218 11.55 -13.76 -15.32
C ARG A 218 10.64 -14.00 -16.51
N VAL A 219 9.82 -13.00 -16.81
CA VAL A 219 8.91 -13.02 -17.97
C VAL A 219 9.65 -13.01 -19.31
N ASN A 220 10.79 -12.33 -19.37
CA ASN A 220 11.61 -12.19 -20.58
C ASN A 220 12.70 -13.25 -20.69
N GLY A 221 12.56 -14.38 -19.97
CA GLY A 221 13.42 -15.57 -20.06
C GLY A 221 14.88 -15.27 -20.40
N SER A 222 15.71 -15.04 -19.38
CA SER A 222 17.14 -15.30 -19.59
C SER A 222 17.27 -16.79 -19.88
N GLU A 223 17.48 -17.13 -21.14
CA GLU A 223 18.24 -18.30 -21.57
C GLU A 223 19.70 -18.15 -21.07
N GLU A 224 19.88 -18.02 -19.75
CA GLU A 224 21.17 -18.03 -19.11
C GLU A 224 21.13 -19.12 -18.05
N GLU A 225 21.30 -20.37 -18.48
CA GLU A 225 22.09 -21.36 -17.77
C GLU A 225 22.32 -22.61 -18.65
N ASN A 226 23.56 -22.69 -19.15
CA ASN A 226 24.38 -23.85 -19.56
C ASN A 226 23.93 -24.80 -20.69
#